data_AF-A0A8S1BZS1-F1
#
_entry.id   AF-A0A8S1BZS1-F1
#
_cell.length_a   1.000
_cell.length_b   1.000
_cell.length_c   1.000
_cell.angle_alpha   90.00
_cell.angle_beta   90.00
_cell.angle_gamma   90.00
#
_symmetry.space_group_name_H-M   'P 1'
#
loop_
_entity.id
_entity.type
_entity.pdbx_description
1 polymer ?
#
loop_
_entity_poly.entity_id
_entity_poly.type
_entity_poly.pdbx_seq_one_letter_code
_entity_poly.pdbx_strand_id
1 'polypeptide(L)'
;MEEEMMAEQRAAAIAAGANPDMFPMLQHHQAVPQSKYAQLLLVIEEMGLDIRPSYAGNKSSAERLKRGLVHARILVRECLMETERSARQ
;
A
#
# COMPACT_ATOMS: atom_id res chain seq x y z
N MET A 1 19.99 19.63 2.47
CA MET A 1 20.22 18.18 2.27
C MET A 1 18.93 17.45 1.87
N GLU A 2 17.78 17.68 2.52
CA GLU A 2 16.49 17.10 2.09
C GLU A 2 15.95 17.70 0.78
N GLU A 3 16.20 19.00 0.55
CA GLU A 3 15.74 19.73 -0.64
C GLU A 3 16.47 19.30 -1.93
N GLU A 4 17.77 19.00 -1.84
CA GLU A 4 18.57 18.48 -2.97
C GLU A 4 18.15 17.08 -3.39
N MET A 5 17.83 16.21 -2.42
CA MET A 5 17.39 14.84 -2.68
C MET A 5 16.02 14.79 -3.37
N MET A 6 15.13 15.75 -3.07
CA MET A 6 13.86 15.91 -3.79
C MET A 6 14.05 16.47 -5.21
N ALA A 7 15.03 17.36 -5.42
CA ALA A 7 15.34 17.89 -6.75
C ALA A 7 15.90 16.81 -7.69
N GLU A 8 16.75 15.92 -7.17
CA GLU A 8 17.34 14.83 -7.95
C GLU A 8 16.30 13.77 -8.35
N GLN A 9 15.35 13.45 -7.46
CA GLN A 9 14.23 12.55 -7.78
C GLN A 9 13.26 13.15 -8.81
N ARG A 10 13.03 14.47 -8.78
CA ARG A 10 12.21 15.17 -9.79
C ARG A 10 12.86 15.15 -11.17
N ALA A 11 14.18 15.33 -11.24
CA ALA A 11 14.91 15.28 -12.50
C ALA A 11 14.89 13.87 -13.14
N ALA A 12 15.01 12.81 -12.33
CA ALA A 12 14.94 11.43 -12.80
C ALA A 12 13.56 11.06 -13.40
N ALA A 13 12.46 11.61 -12.87
CA ALA A 13 11.11 11.33 -13.36
C ALA A 13 10.79 12.01 -14.70
N ILE A 14 11.34 13.21 -14.94
CA ILE A 14 11.17 13.94 -16.22
C ILE A 14 11.91 13.22 -17.36
N ALA A 15 13.07 12.63 -17.06
CA ALA A 15 13.86 11.85 -18.04
C ALA A 15 13.13 10.58 -18.53
N ALA A 16 12.16 10.06 -17.77
CA ALA A 16 11.35 8.90 -18.12
C ALA A 16 10.10 9.22 -18.98
N GLY A 17 9.89 10.49 -19.37
CA GLY A 17 8.78 10.90 -20.24
C GLY A 17 7.39 10.91 -19.58
N ALA A 18 7.34 10.97 -18.24
CA ALA A 18 6.08 11.02 -17.50
C ALA A 18 5.41 12.40 -17.59
N ASN A 19 4.10 12.43 -17.89
CA ASN A 19 3.30 13.66 -17.88
C ASN A 19 3.31 14.33 -16.48
N PRO A 20 3.46 15.66 -16.37
CA PRO A 20 3.56 16.38 -15.10
C PRO A 20 2.30 16.31 -14.23
N ASP A 21 1.13 16.01 -14.80
CA ASP A 21 -0.12 15.80 -14.07
C ASP A 21 -0.23 14.41 -13.38
N MET A 22 0.65 13.45 -13.71
CA MET A 22 0.72 12.16 -13.01
C MET A 22 1.61 12.18 -11.76
N PHE A 23 2.34 13.28 -11.56
CA PHE A 23 3.21 13.49 -10.40
C PHE A 23 2.52 13.29 -9.04
N PRO A 24 1.27 13.76 -8.83
CA PRO A 24 0.56 13.52 -7.58
C PRO A 24 0.20 12.04 -7.37
N MET A 25 -0.02 11.25 -8.43
CA MET A 25 -0.39 9.82 -8.31
C MET A 25 0.82 8.91 -8.06
N LEU A 26 1.98 9.24 -8.66
CA LEU A 26 3.24 8.51 -8.43
C LEU A 26 3.86 8.79 -7.07
N GLN A 27 3.59 9.97 -6.47
CA GLN A 27 4.13 10.35 -5.17
C GLN A 27 3.40 9.70 -3.97
N HIS A 28 2.17 9.23 -4.15
CA HIS A 28 1.42 8.54 -3.08
C HIS A 28 1.95 7.14 -2.76
N HIS A 29 2.78 6.55 -3.62
CA HIS A 29 3.28 5.18 -3.41
C HIS A 29 4.57 5.10 -2.60
N GLN A 30 5.26 6.22 -2.29
CA GLN A 30 6.61 6.15 -1.74
C GLN A 30 6.91 7.05 -0.52
N ALA A 31 5.99 7.90 -0.05
CA ALA A 31 6.34 8.84 1.03
C ALA A 31 5.25 9.13 2.08
N VAL A 32 4.22 8.30 2.18
CA VAL A 32 3.35 8.32 3.38
C VAL A 32 3.79 7.16 4.24
N PRO A 33 4.15 7.35 5.53
CA PRO A 33 4.09 6.25 6.48
C PRO A 33 2.62 5.82 6.51
N GLN A 34 2.25 4.90 5.63
CA GLN A 34 0.90 4.37 5.53
C GLN A 34 0.66 3.78 6.92
N SER A 35 -0.10 4.48 7.75
CA SER A 35 -0.46 4.03 9.09
C SER A 35 -0.93 2.58 8.99
N LYS A 36 -0.76 1.76 10.03
CA LYS A 36 -1.07 0.33 9.94
C LYS A 36 -2.49 0.09 9.38
N TYR A 37 -3.41 1.01 9.69
CA TYR A 37 -4.76 1.06 9.15
C TYR A 37 -4.83 1.26 7.62
N ALA A 38 -4.07 2.20 7.07
CA ALA A 38 -4.04 2.45 5.63
C ALA A 38 -3.45 1.26 4.86
N GLN A 39 -2.39 0.63 5.42
CA GLN A 39 -1.85 -0.61 4.87
C GLN A 39 -2.88 -1.77 4.92
N LEU A 40 -3.68 -1.85 5.98
CA LEU A 40 -4.77 -2.82 6.08
C LEU A 40 -5.86 -2.58 5.02
N LEU A 41 -6.25 -1.33 4.76
CA LEU A 41 -7.23 -1.00 3.73
C LEU A 41 -6.76 -1.45 2.34
N LEU A 42 -5.49 -1.19 2.00
CA LEU A 42 -4.90 -1.64 0.72
C LEU A 42 -4.97 -3.16 0.55
N VAL A 43 -4.60 -3.91 1.60
CA VAL A 43 -4.69 -5.39 1.56
C VAL A 43 -6.14 -5.85 1.34
N ILE A 44 -7.12 -5.18 1.95
CA ILE A 44 -8.54 -5.51 1.76
C ILE A 44 -8.99 -5.26 0.31
N GLU A 45 -8.58 -4.15 -0.28
CA GLU A 45 -8.90 -3.82 -1.68
C GLU A 45 -8.30 -4.85 -2.65
N GLU A 46 -7.02 -5.20 -2.47
CA GLU A 46 -6.36 -6.20 -3.32
C GLU A 46 -7.00 -7.58 -3.20
N MET A 47 -7.37 -8.00 -1.97
CA MET A 47 -8.09 -9.26 -1.78
C MET A 47 -9.42 -9.28 -2.53
N GLY A 48 -10.13 -8.15 -2.58
CA GLY A 48 -11.40 -8.02 -3.28
C GLY A 48 -11.32 -8.38 -4.78
N LEU A 49 -10.19 -8.07 -5.42
CA LEU A 49 -9.95 -8.37 -6.83
C LEU A 49 -9.77 -9.87 -7.09
N ASP A 50 -9.21 -10.61 -6.11
CA ASP A 50 -8.93 -12.04 -6.23
C ASP A 50 -10.15 -12.94 -5.92
N ILE A 51 -11.22 -12.40 -5.33
CA ILE A 51 -12.42 -13.17 -4.96
C ILE A 51 -13.07 -13.81 -6.20
N ARG A 52 -13.44 -13.02 -7.21
CA ARG A 52 -14.14 -13.55 -8.41
C ARG A 52 -13.28 -14.57 -9.17
N PRO A 53 -12.00 -14.30 -9.48
CA PRO A 53 -11.13 -15.27 -10.14
C PRO A 53 -10.92 -16.55 -9.31
N SER A 54 -10.87 -16.45 -7.98
CA SER A 54 -10.75 -17.63 -7.10
C SER A 54 -11.97 -18.55 -7.23
N TYR A 55 -13.20 -17.99 -7.27
CA TYR A 55 -14.40 -18.78 -7.50
C TYR A 55 -14.48 -19.36 -8.93
N ALA A 56 -13.84 -18.72 -9.91
CA ALA A 56 -13.68 -19.25 -11.27
C ALA A 56 -12.62 -20.38 -11.38
N GLY A 57 -12.03 -20.81 -10.26
CA GLY A 57 -11.06 -21.91 -10.23
C GLY A 57 -9.61 -21.50 -10.45
N ASN A 58 -9.28 -20.20 -10.42
CA ASN A 58 -7.90 -19.74 -10.50
C ASN A 58 -7.14 -20.03 -9.19
N LYS A 59 -6.28 -21.06 -9.23
CA LYS A 59 -5.47 -21.50 -8.09
C LYS A 59 -4.55 -20.40 -7.54
N SER A 60 -3.98 -19.57 -8.42
CA SER A 60 -3.07 -18.49 -8.02
C SER A 60 -3.79 -17.37 -7.27
N SER A 61 -5.00 -17.01 -7.69
CA SER A 61 -5.85 -16.06 -6.97
C SER A 61 -6.32 -16.61 -5.64
N ALA A 62 -6.67 -17.90 -5.57
CA ALA A 62 -7.03 -18.56 -4.32
C ALA A 62 -5.89 -18.53 -3.30
N GLU A 63 -4.65 -18.79 -3.73
CA GLU A 63 -3.48 -18.68 -2.84
C GLU A 63 -3.18 -17.25 -2.42
N ARG A 64 -3.30 -16.27 -3.33
CA ARG A 64 -3.17 -14.85 -2.98
C ARG A 64 -4.20 -14.43 -1.94
N LEU A 65 -5.45 -14.87 -2.08
CA LEU A 65 -6.51 -14.59 -1.12
C LEU A 65 -6.20 -15.16 0.28
N LYS A 66 -5.73 -16.41 0.36
CA LYS A 66 -5.30 -17.01 1.64
C LYS A 66 -4.16 -16.24 2.29
N ARG A 67 -3.14 -15.86 1.50
CA ARG A 67 -1.99 -15.08 2.00
C ARG A 67 -2.44 -13.70 2.47
N GLY A 68 -3.31 -13.04 1.70
CA GLY A 68 -3.92 -11.76 2.06
C GLY A 68 -4.67 -11.83 3.39
N LEU A 69 -5.46 -12.88 3.62
CA LEU A 69 -6.21 -13.06 4.88
C LEU A 69 -5.28 -13.20 6.10
N VAL A 70 -4.20 -13.97 5.97
CA VAL A 70 -3.21 -14.13 7.05
C VAL A 70 -2.50 -12.80 7.33
N HIS A 71 -2.11 -12.09 6.27
CA HIS A 71 -1.44 -10.79 6.38
C HIS A 71 -2.36 -9.74 7.04
N ALA A 72 -3.61 -9.61 6.56
CA ALA A 72 -4.61 -8.71 7.11
C ALA A 72 -4.83 -8.96 8.62
N ARG A 73 -4.87 -10.23 9.04
CA ARG A 73 -5.01 -10.59 10.46
C ARG A 73 -3.84 -10.08 11.32
N ILE A 74 -2.61 -10.15 10.80
CA ILE A 74 -1.43 -9.63 11.50
C ILE A 74 -1.52 -8.10 11.59
N LEU A 75 -1.81 -7.43 10.46
CA LEU A 75 -1.96 -5.98 10.41
C LEU A 75 -3.04 -5.47 11.36
N VAL A 76 -4.17 -6.16 11.50
CA VAL A 76 -5.22 -5.80 12.49
C VAL A 76 -4.67 -5.79 13.92
N ARG A 77 -3.85 -6.78 14.29
CA ARG A 77 -3.23 -6.82 15.62
C ARG A 77 -2.29 -5.62 15.83
N GLU A 78 -1.51 -5.29 14.81
CA GLU A 78 -0.61 -4.14 14.85
C GLU A 78 -1.40 -2.81 14.92
N CYS A 79 -2.49 -2.67 14.17
CA CYS A 79 -3.38 -1.50 14.21
C CYS A 79 -3.97 -1.27 15.60
N LEU A 80 -4.42 -2.34 16.26
CA LEU A 80 -4.97 -2.27 17.60
C LEU A 80 -3.90 -1.82 18.61
N MET A 81 -2.71 -2.41 18.55
CA MET A 81 -1.59 -2.02 19.43
C MET A 81 -1.15 -0.56 19.19
N GLU A 82 -1.10 -0.11 17.94
CA GLU A 82 -0.79 1.27 17.57
C GLU A 82 -1.83 2.24 18.16
N THR A 83 -3.12 1.94 17.97
CA THR A 83 -4.23 2.75 18.50
C THR A 83 -4.21 2.80 20.03
N GLU A 84 -3.99 1.66 20.69
CA GLU A 84 -3.88 1.57 22.13
C GLU A 84 -2.69 2.35 22.71
N ARG A 85 -1.57 2.41 21.98
CA ARG A 85 -0.40 3.19 22.38
C ARG A 85 -0.66 4.69 22.17
N SER A 86 -1.27 5.08 21.06
CA SER A 86 -1.64 6.48 20.78
C SER A 86 -2.68 7.02 21.75
N ALA A 87 -3.62 6.18 22.22
CA ALA A 87 -4.62 6.58 23.22
C ALA A 87 -4.06 6.73 24.65
N ARG A 88 -2.85 6.23 24.92
CA ARG A 88 -2.16 6.33 26.22
C ARG A 88 -1.12 7.46 26.27
N GLN A 89 -0.80 8.08 25.14
CA GLN A 89 0.05 9.28 25.04
C GLN A 89 -0.80 10.54 25.17
#